data_AF-A0A7W1U2T7-F1
#
_entry.id   AF-A0A7W1U2T7-F1
#
_cell.length_a   1.000
_cell.length_b   1.000
_cell.length_c   1.000
_cell.angle_alpha   90.00
_cell.angle_beta   90.00
_cell.angle_gamma   90.00
#
_symmetry.space_group_name_H-M   'P 1'
#
loop_
_entity.id
_entity.type
_entity.pdbx_description
1 polymer ?
#
loop_
_entity_poly.entity_id
_entity_poly.type
_entity_poly.pdbx_seq_one_letter_code
_entity_poly.pdbx_strand_id
1 'polypeptide(L)'
;MPRKASPWILGLVVSYISLQILLPLRHLLYKRELQWTHEGSSFSWRMMADHHETNGSITIEDPRTLNVYVHSPEKLLNEKQLVMVNNPYMLFQYVQFLKQYLPQQEDIKNPIIKADLQVSVNGKPFQNMYDPTCNLSEVTYSPFRDLEWVLPLKKK
;
A
#
# COMPACT_ATOMS: atom_id res chain seq x y z
N MET A 1 36.36 9.32 -40.69
CA MET A 1 36.86 9.95 -39.45
C MET A 1 35.74 9.95 -38.42
N PRO A 2 35.92 9.39 -37.21
CA PRO A 2 34.85 9.39 -36.22
C PRO A 2 34.59 10.82 -35.73
N ARG A 3 33.34 11.30 -35.85
CA ARG A 3 32.91 12.59 -35.29
C ARG A 3 33.01 12.51 -33.76
N LYS A 4 33.75 13.42 -33.13
CA LYS A 4 33.74 13.57 -31.67
C LYS A 4 32.31 13.91 -31.24
N ALA A 5 31.73 13.10 -30.36
CA ALA A 5 30.41 13.39 -29.81
C ALA A 5 30.43 14.73 -29.09
N SER A 6 29.37 15.55 -29.27
CA SER A 6 29.24 16.83 -28.58
C SER A 6 29.20 16.60 -27.06
N PRO A 7 29.92 17.39 -26.23
CA PRO A 7 29.97 17.20 -24.78
C PRO A 7 28.58 17.25 -24.13
N TRP A 8 27.64 18.00 -24.72
CA TRP A 8 26.25 18.07 -24.28
C TRP A 8 25.48 16.77 -24.51
N ILE A 9 25.72 16.10 -25.63
CA ILE A 9 25.11 14.80 -25.94
C ILE A 9 25.62 13.76 -24.95
N LEU A 10 26.93 13.79 -24.66
CA LEU A 10 27.52 12.89 -23.67
C LEU A 10 26.91 13.10 -22.27
N GLY A 11 26.77 14.36 -21.84
CA GLY A 11 26.13 14.70 -20.57
C GLY A 11 24.69 14.19 -20.46
N LEU A 12 23.90 14.37 -21.53
CA LEU A 12 22.51 13.88 -21.58
C LEU A 12 22.46 12.35 -21.50
N VAL A 13 23.31 11.64 -22.26
CA VAL A 13 23.37 10.17 -22.24
C VAL A 13 23.74 9.65 -20.86
N VAL A 14 24.77 10.22 -20.22
CA VAL A 14 25.19 9.82 -18.86
C VAL A 14 24.07 10.06 -17.85
N SER A 15 23.41 11.23 -17.90
CA SER A 15 22.27 11.53 -17.02
C SER A 15 21.12 10.56 -17.22
N TYR A 16 20.80 10.22 -18.48
CA TYR A 16 19.72 9.29 -18.82
C TYR A 16 20.01 7.88 -18.29
N ILE A 17 21.22 7.35 -18.54
CA ILE A 17 21.63 6.03 -18.04
C ILE A 17 21.63 6.01 -16.51
N SER A 18 22.12 7.07 -15.87
CA SER A 18 22.11 7.18 -14.40
C SER A 18 20.68 7.14 -13.86
N LEU A 19 19.75 7.86 -14.48
CA LEU A 19 18.34 7.84 -14.09
C LEU A 19 17.70 6.45 -14.28
N GLN A 20 18.00 5.77 -15.38
CA GLN A 20 17.52 4.40 -15.67
C GLN A 20 18.04 3.35 -14.68
N ILE A 21 19.19 3.58 -14.03
CA ILE A 21 19.76 2.68 -13.03
C ILE A 21 19.30 3.05 -11.62
N LEU A 22 19.33 4.34 -11.28
CA LEU A 22 19.02 4.83 -9.93
C LEU A 22 17.53 4.70 -9.59
N LEU A 23 16.63 4.91 -10.56
CA LEU A 23 15.18 4.79 -10.31
C LEU A 23 14.79 3.36 -9.87
N PRO A 24 15.20 2.28 -10.58
CA PRO A 24 14.91 0.93 -10.14
C PRO A 24 15.59 0.55 -8.83
N LEU A 25 16.81 1.04 -8.56
CA LEU A 25 17.57 0.72 -7.35
C LEU A 25 17.15 1.53 -6.11
N ARG A 26 16.30 2.55 -6.26
CA ARG A 26 15.78 3.38 -5.15
C ARG A 26 15.23 2.56 -3.99
N HIS A 27 14.66 1.38 -4.28
CA HIS A 27 14.10 0.51 -3.25
C HIS A 27 15.09 0.09 -2.15
N LEU A 28 16.40 0.09 -2.43
CA LEU A 28 17.45 -0.20 -1.45
C LEU A 28 17.55 0.83 -0.31
N LEU A 29 16.95 2.01 -0.49
CA LEU A 29 16.91 3.06 0.52
C LEU A 29 15.83 2.81 1.59
N TYR A 30 14.87 1.92 1.32
CA TYR A 30 13.80 1.60 2.25
C TYR A 30 14.21 0.42 3.13
N LYS A 31 14.00 0.53 4.45
CA LYS A 31 14.38 -0.51 5.43
C LYS A 31 13.44 -1.72 5.43
N ARG A 32 12.21 -1.55 4.94
CA ARG A 32 11.14 -2.55 5.00
C ARG A 32 11.18 -3.47 3.79
N GLU A 33 10.62 -4.67 3.93
CA GLU A 33 10.53 -5.57 2.78
C GLU A 33 9.57 -5.00 1.73
N LEU A 34 10.10 -4.76 0.53
CA LEU A 34 9.36 -4.18 -0.60
C LEU A 34 8.12 -5.00 -0.96
N GLN A 35 8.23 -6.33 -0.94
CA GLN A 35 7.10 -7.24 -1.19
C GLN A 35 6.00 -7.18 -0.11
N TRP A 36 6.27 -6.56 1.04
CA TRP A 36 5.28 -6.44 2.12
C TRP A 36 4.61 -5.07 2.10
N THR A 37 5.40 -4.00 2.03
CA THR A 37 4.87 -2.62 2.09
C THR A 37 4.62 -1.99 0.73
N HIS A 38 5.14 -2.58 -0.34
CA HIS A 38 5.16 -2.01 -1.69
C HIS A 38 5.88 -0.65 -1.79
N GLU A 39 6.59 -0.24 -0.74
CA GLU A 39 7.40 0.98 -0.74
C GLU A 39 8.57 0.82 -1.72
N GLY A 40 8.72 1.76 -2.65
CA GLY A 40 9.79 1.67 -3.63
C GLY A 40 9.55 0.70 -4.79
N SER A 41 8.39 0.02 -4.85
CA SER A 41 8.11 -1.00 -5.87
C SER A 41 7.91 -0.41 -7.27
N SER A 42 7.28 0.76 -7.38
CA SER A 42 7.02 1.42 -8.65
C SER A 42 8.34 1.70 -9.39
N PHE A 43 8.42 1.18 -10.62
CA PHE A 43 9.60 1.22 -11.50
C PHE A 43 10.82 0.46 -10.99
N SER A 44 10.68 -0.36 -9.94
CA SER A 44 11.73 -1.30 -9.53
C SER A 44 11.75 -2.51 -10.46
N TRP A 45 12.93 -3.12 -10.63
CA TRP A 45 13.07 -4.38 -11.36
C TRP A 45 12.32 -5.55 -10.70
N ARG A 46 11.85 -5.40 -9.46
CA ARG A 46 11.15 -6.43 -8.68
C ARG A 46 9.63 -6.23 -8.61
N MET A 47 9.08 -5.24 -9.30
CA MET A 47 7.67 -4.84 -9.20
C MET A 47 6.67 -5.95 -9.53
N MET A 48 7.07 -6.96 -10.30
CA MET A 48 6.22 -8.09 -10.70
C MET A 48 6.81 -9.43 -10.23
N ALA A 49 7.70 -9.40 -9.23
CA ALA A 49 8.40 -10.56 -8.71
C ALA A 49 7.83 -11.03 -7.35
N ASP A 50 6.54 -10.82 -7.16
CA ASP A 50 5.79 -11.19 -5.97
C ASP A 50 4.35 -11.63 -6.32
N HIS A 51 3.85 -12.54 -5.49
CA HIS A 51 2.47 -13.00 -5.50
C HIS A 51 1.89 -12.85 -4.09
N HIS A 52 0.71 -12.26 -4.00
CA HIS A 52 0.01 -12.04 -2.74
C HIS A 52 -1.34 -12.72 -2.75
N GLU A 53 -1.65 -13.39 -1.65
CA GLU A 53 -3.00 -13.85 -1.35
C GLU A 53 -3.48 -13.11 -0.12
N THR A 54 -4.70 -12.58 -0.17
CA THR A 54 -5.29 -11.80 0.92
C THR A 54 -6.58 -12.46 1.36
N ASN A 55 -6.76 -12.57 2.67
CA ASN A 55 -8.01 -13.02 3.27
C ASN A 55 -8.32 -12.14 4.48
N GLY A 56 -9.58 -11.75 4.66
CA GLY A 56 -9.98 -10.98 5.83
C GLY A 56 -11.20 -10.11 5.58
N SER A 57 -11.43 -9.19 6.51
CA SER A 57 -12.59 -8.32 6.50
C SER A 57 -12.26 -6.93 7.00
N ILE A 58 -13.05 -5.96 6.54
CA ILE A 58 -13.01 -4.58 7.05
C ILE A 58 -14.25 -4.39 7.90
N THR A 59 -14.08 -3.79 9.07
CA THR A 59 -15.16 -3.53 10.02
C THR A 59 -15.32 -2.03 10.20
N ILE A 60 -16.57 -1.57 10.18
CA ILE A 60 -16.95 -0.18 10.42
C ILE A 60 -17.75 -0.13 11.71
N GLU A 61 -17.35 0.75 12.62
CA GLU A 61 -18.02 0.99 13.89
C GLU A 61 -18.54 2.43 13.93
N ASP A 62 -19.82 2.59 14.23
CA ASP A 62 -20.46 3.90 14.42
C ASP A 62 -20.31 4.33 15.89
N PRO A 63 -19.54 5.40 16.18
CA PRO A 63 -19.32 5.84 17.56
C PRO A 63 -20.60 6.35 18.24
N ARG A 64 -21.65 6.72 17.50
CA ARG A 64 -22.92 7.20 18.08
C ARG A 64 -23.80 6.06 18.57
N THR A 65 -23.90 4.99 17.78
CA THR A 65 -24.78 3.85 18.08
C THR A 65 -24.03 2.68 18.71
N LEU A 66 -22.69 2.69 18.66
CA LEU A 66 -21.81 1.59 19.04
C LEU A 66 -22.05 0.30 18.24
N ASN A 67 -22.75 0.42 17.11
CA ASN A 67 -22.98 -0.72 16.22
C ASN A 67 -21.73 -0.99 15.38
N VAL A 68 -21.46 -2.27 15.20
CA VAL A 68 -20.32 -2.78 14.44
C VAL A 68 -20.84 -3.51 13.22
N TYR A 69 -20.39 -3.09 12.04
CA TYR A 69 -20.81 -3.62 10.75
C TYR A 69 -19.61 -4.24 10.04
N VAL A 70 -19.78 -5.48 9.58
CA VAL A 70 -18.81 -6.09 8.67
C VAL A 70 -19.04 -5.48 7.29
N HIS A 71 -18.04 -4.76 6.81
CA HIS A 71 -18.06 -4.13 5.50
C HIS A 71 -17.52 -5.10 4.45
N SER A 72 -18.30 -5.34 3.40
CA SER A 72 -17.89 -6.12 2.24
C SER A 72 -17.39 -5.17 1.16
N PRO A 73 -16.07 -5.02 0.94
CA PRO A 73 -15.54 -4.04 0.00
C PRO A 73 -15.98 -4.33 -1.45
N GLU A 74 -16.32 -5.60 -1.75
CA GLU A 74 -16.87 -6.08 -3.03
C GLU A 74 -18.11 -5.31 -3.52
N LYS A 75 -18.86 -4.69 -2.60
CA LYS A 75 -20.03 -3.87 -2.96
C LYS A 75 -19.65 -2.53 -3.60
N LEU A 76 -18.45 -2.04 -3.31
CA LEU A 76 -17.96 -0.71 -3.72
C LEU A 76 -16.74 -0.78 -4.64
N LEU A 77 -15.99 -1.88 -4.59
CA LEU A 77 -14.74 -2.08 -5.30
C LEU A 77 -14.90 -3.19 -6.35
N ASN A 78 -14.24 -3.02 -7.49
CA ASN A 78 -14.07 -4.09 -8.46
C ASN A 78 -12.97 -5.08 -8.01
N GLU A 79 -12.92 -6.25 -8.66
CA GLU A 79 -11.94 -7.31 -8.34
C GLU A 79 -10.49 -6.82 -8.34
N LYS A 80 -10.11 -5.95 -9.28
CA LYS A 80 -8.74 -5.40 -9.34
C LYS A 80 -8.42 -4.52 -8.15
N GLN A 81 -9.38 -3.73 -7.67
CA GLN A 81 -9.23 -2.87 -6.50
C GLN A 81 -9.19 -3.67 -5.20
N LEU A 82 -9.91 -4.80 -5.13
CA LEU A 82 -9.88 -5.70 -3.97
C LEU A 82 -8.50 -6.30 -3.74
N VAL A 83 -7.85 -6.76 -4.81
CA VAL A 83 -6.48 -7.30 -4.72
C VAL A 83 -5.50 -6.25 -4.24
N MET A 84 -5.73 -4.97 -4.58
CA MET A 84 -4.85 -3.86 -4.19
C MET A 84 -4.92 -3.49 -2.70
N VAL A 85 -5.85 -4.03 -1.91
CA VAL A 85 -5.94 -3.77 -0.46
C VAL A 85 -4.72 -4.35 0.31
N ASN A 86 -3.98 -5.27 -0.32
CA ASN A 86 -2.67 -5.73 0.14
C ASN A 86 -1.57 -4.65 0.12
N ASN A 87 -1.85 -3.47 -0.44
CA ASN A 87 -0.95 -2.33 -0.44
C ASN A 87 -1.40 -1.31 0.62
N PRO A 88 -0.53 -0.94 1.59
CA PRO A 88 -0.90 0.02 2.64
C PRO A 88 -1.45 1.34 2.08
N TYR A 89 -0.85 1.84 1.01
CA TYR A 89 -1.30 3.10 0.41
C TYR A 89 -2.74 3.00 -0.13
N MET A 90 -3.06 1.89 -0.79
CA MET A 90 -4.37 1.65 -1.39
C MET A 90 -5.43 1.43 -0.31
N LEU A 91 -5.12 0.68 0.75
CA LEU A 91 -6.00 0.57 1.91
C LEU A 91 -6.24 1.94 2.54
N PHE A 92 -5.19 2.74 2.75
CA PHE A 92 -5.32 4.09 3.28
C PHE A 92 -6.25 4.96 2.42
N GLN A 93 -6.06 4.96 1.10
CA GLN A 93 -6.95 5.67 0.18
C GLN A 93 -8.40 5.19 0.28
N TYR A 94 -8.62 3.89 0.38
CA TYR A 94 -9.94 3.32 0.54
C TYR A 94 -10.61 3.76 1.84
N VAL A 95 -9.86 3.78 2.94
CA VAL A 95 -10.35 4.24 4.24
C VAL A 95 -10.72 5.73 4.20
N GLN A 96 -9.92 6.57 3.53
CA GLN A 96 -10.26 7.99 3.34
C GLN A 96 -11.53 8.16 2.49
N PHE A 97 -11.70 7.33 1.46
CA PHE A 97 -12.93 7.29 0.68
C PHE A 97 -14.14 6.90 1.54
N LEU A 98 -14.05 5.84 2.34
CA LEU A 98 -15.13 5.42 3.25
C LEU A 98 -15.50 6.52 4.24
N LYS A 99 -14.51 7.25 4.78
CA LYS A 99 -14.73 8.38 5.69
C LYS A 99 -15.56 9.50 5.07
N GLN A 100 -15.47 9.69 3.76
CA GLN A 100 -16.28 10.68 3.02
C GLN A 100 -17.63 10.10 2.56
N TYR A 101 -17.66 8.81 2.23
CA TYR A 101 -18.83 8.11 1.69
C TYR A 101 -19.89 7.83 2.77
N LEU A 102 -19.49 7.31 3.93
CA LEU A 102 -20.40 6.86 4.99
C LEU A 102 -21.29 7.96 5.57
N PRO A 103 -20.80 9.19 5.85
CA PRO A 103 -21.67 10.27 6.31
C PRO A 103 -22.74 10.68 5.29
N GLN A 104 -22.46 10.51 3.99
CA GLN A 104 -23.36 10.93 2.92
C GLN A 104 -24.43 9.89 2.61
N GLN A 105 -24.10 8.60 2.73
CA GLN A 105 -24.97 7.50 2.33
C GLN A 105 -25.67 6.81 3.51
N GLU A 106 -25.02 6.75 4.68
CA GLU A 106 -25.51 5.98 5.84
C GLU A 106 -25.64 6.83 7.13
N ASP A 107 -25.42 8.15 7.06
CA ASP A 107 -25.40 9.09 8.21
C ASP A 107 -24.45 8.70 9.37
N ILE A 108 -23.44 7.85 9.08
CA ILE A 108 -22.40 7.47 10.04
C ILE A 108 -21.32 8.55 10.05
N LYS A 109 -21.21 9.29 11.15
CA LYS A 109 -20.23 10.38 11.32
C LYS A 109 -19.03 9.91 12.12
N ASN A 110 -17.82 10.25 11.65
CA ASN A 110 -16.55 9.84 12.25
C ASN A 110 -16.43 8.31 12.47
N PRO A 111 -16.60 7.50 11.41
CA PRO A 111 -16.55 6.04 11.55
C PRO A 111 -15.19 5.58 12.08
N ILE A 112 -15.22 4.60 12.98
CA ILE A 112 -14.02 3.86 13.40
C ILE A 112 -13.87 2.70 12.42
N ILE A 113 -12.77 2.68 11.65
CA ILE A 113 -12.56 1.69 10.60
C ILE A 113 -11.39 0.81 11.00
N LYS A 114 -11.64 -0.50 11.11
CA LYS A 114 -10.64 -1.51 11.48
C LYS A 114 -10.51 -2.51 10.35
N ALA A 115 -9.31 -3.01 10.09
CA ALA A 115 -9.09 -4.05 9.08
C ALA A 115 -8.40 -5.26 9.72
N ASP A 116 -9.06 -6.40 9.65
CA ASP A 116 -8.44 -7.69 9.97
C ASP A 116 -8.13 -8.38 8.65
N LEU A 117 -6.94 -8.09 8.12
CA LEU A 117 -6.47 -8.58 6.82
C LEU A 117 -5.19 -9.38 6.99
N GLN A 118 -5.29 -10.64 6.64
CA GLN A 118 -4.19 -11.59 6.57
C GLN A 118 -3.66 -11.66 5.14
N VAL A 119 -2.36 -11.51 4.99
CA VAL A 119 -1.68 -11.55 3.70
C VAL A 119 -0.60 -12.64 3.72
N SER A 120 -0.62 -13.48 2.69
CA SER A 120 0.46 -14.39 2.34
C SER A 120 1.26 -13.80 1.18
N VAL A 121 2.59 -13.88 1.25
CA VAL A 121 3.49 -13.44 0.17
C VAL A 121 4.35 -14.60 -0.28
N ASN A 122 4.33 -14.90 -1.58
CA ASN A 122 5.16 -15.94 -2.21
C ASN A 122 5.07 -17.30 -1.49
N GLY A 123 3.85 -17.71 -1.09
CA GLY A 123 3.59 -18.99 -0.42
C GLY A 123 3.99 -19.05 1.06
N LYS A 124 4.39 -17.94 1.68
CA LYS A 124 4.59 -17.87 3.13
C LYS A 124 3.26 -18.02 3.88
N PRO A 125 3.24 -18.47 5.15
CA PRO A 125 2.02 -18.51 5.94
C PRO A 125 1.32 -17.16 6.01
N PHE A 126 0.00 -17.17 6.05
CA PHE A 126 -0.80 -15.98 6.29
C PHE A 126 -0.42 -15.32 7.62
N GLN A 127 -0.33 -13.99 7.60
CA GLN A 127 -0.12 -13.18 8.80
C GLN A 127 -0.89 -11.87 8.65
N ASN A 128 -1.29 -11.27 9.77
CA ASN A 128 -1.92 -9.96 9.77
C ASN A 128 -0.95 -8.91 9.22
N MET A 129 -1.41 -8.16 8.23
CA MET A 129 -0.65 -7.07 7.64
C MET A 129 -0.86 -5.74 8.35
N TYR A 130 -2.06 -5.53 8.85
CA TYR A 130 -2.44 -4.32 9.58
C TYR A 130 -2.81 -4.70 11.02
N ASP A 131 -2.63 -3.76 11.95
CA ASP A 131 -3.08 -3.94 13.32
C ASP A 131 -4.63 -3.92 13.38
N PRO A 132 -5.29 -5.04 13.75
CA PRO A 132 -6.75 -5.12 13.77
C PRO A 132 -7.39 -4.24 14.86
N THR A 133 -6.60 -3.78 15.84
CA THR A 133 -7.08 -2.91 16.92
C THR A 133 -6.94 -1.42 16.57
N CYS A 134 -6.17 -1.09 15.54
CA CYS A 134 -5.90 0.28 15.13
C CYS A 134 -7.10 0.88 14.39
N ASN A 135 -7.47 2.11 14.75
CA ASN A 135 -8.45 2.88 13.99
C ASN A 135 -7.79 3.48 12.75
N LEU A 136 -7.98 2.83 11.60
CA LEU A 136 -7.44 3.25 10.31
C LEU A 136 -8.03 4.58 9.82
N SER A 137 -9.17 5.05 10.35
CA SER A 137 -9.78 6.32 9.89
C SER A 137 -9.03 7.58 10.38
N GLU A 138 -8.09 7.41 11.31
CA GLU A 138 -7.27 8.45 11.93
C GLU A 138 -5.78 8.34 11.61
N VAL A 139 -5.34 7.27 10.95
CA VAL A 139 -3.93 7.09 10.60
C VAL A 139 -3.50 8.05 9.50
N THR A 140 -2.20 8.28 9.41
CA THR A 140 -1.59 9.01 8.29
C THR A 140 -0.69 8.08 7.48
N TYR A 141 -0.57 8.38 6.19
CA TYR A 141 0.33 7.67 5.29
C TYR A 141 1.48 8.57 4.87
N SER A 142 2.71 8.06 4.95
CA SER A 142 3.89 8.67 4.36
C SER A 142 4.82 7.59 3.85
N PRO A 143 5.33 7.68 2.61
CA PRO A 143 6.27 6.69 2.08
C PRO A 143 7.66 6.79 2.71
N PHE A 144 7.94 7.84 3.48
CA PHE A 144 9.26 8.08 4.09
C PHE A 144 9.26 7.90 5.61
N ARG A 145 8.10 7.58 6.21
CA ARG A 145 7.99 7.36 7.66
C ARG A 145 7.53 5.95 7.92
N ASP A 146 7.87 5.47 9.10
CA ASP A 146 7.34 4.21 9.57
C ASP A 146 5.83 4.30 9.78
N LEU A 147 5.09 3.46 9.05
CA LEU A 147 3.67 3.23 9.28
C LEU A 147 3.54 2.30 10.49
N GLU A 148 3.08 2.83 11.63
CA GLU A 148 2.93 2.06 12.89
C GLU A 148 1.79 1.04 12.82
N TRP A 149 0.76 1.34 12.01
CA TRP A 149 -0.41 0.50 11.80
C TRP A 149 -0.17 -0.66 10.81
N VAL A 150 1.01 -0.74 10.19
CA VAL A 150 1.43 -1.84 9.33
C VAL A 150 2.40 -2.73 10.11
N LEU A 151 2.00 -3.98 10.35
CA LEU A 151 2.79 -4.93 11.11
C LEU A 151 4.00 -5.40 10.29
N PRO A 152 5.18 -5.61 10.90
CA PRO A 152 6.34 -6.11 10.19
C PRO A 152 6.16 -7.59 9.79
N LEU A 153 6.67 -7.95 8.61
CA LEU A 153 6.71 -9.35 8.18
C LEU A 153 7.63 -10.16 9.09
N LYS A 154 7.08 -11.22 9.69
CA LYS A 154 7.86 -12.13 10.54
C LYS A 154 8.89 -12.88 9.68
N LYS A 155 10.17 -12.74 10.04
CA LYS A 155 11.24 -13.55 9.45
C LYS A 155 11.18 -14.95 10.05
N LYS A 156 11.29 -15.96 9.20
CA LYS A 156 11.39 -17.37 9.60
C LYS A 156 12.80 -17.68 10.07
#